data_AF-U1PNU8-F1
#
_entry.id   AF-U1PNU8-F1
#
_cell.length_a   1.000
_cell.length_b   1.000
_cell.length_c   1.000
_cell.angle_alpha   90.00
_cell.angle_beta   90.00
_cell.angle_gamma   90.00
#
_symmetry.space_group_name_H-M   'P 1'
#
loop_
_entity.id
_entity.type
_entity.pdbx_description
1 polymer ?
#
loop_
_entity_poly.entity_id
_entity_poly.type
_entity_poly.pdbx_seq_one_letter_code
_entity_poly.pdbx_strand_id
1 'polypeptide(L)'
;AGGTTTVRPDTRDDNETKLQVVAYKNDISLPIDRQNCVFCYPSLRHGIEMGTFETKGAGSLHTLFQHQGLIVINAEPFQDRLYVGEFDLFSAVIEFSYRDLGEYEKALAAYAKSLTPVAEFNSIQEIDAEFRNPEILFEGKIGADQIIEVIFRKEIFGSGYFASYPALPSE
;
A
#
# COMPACT_ATOMS: atom_id res chain seq x y z
N ALA A 1 -30.58 -15.79 -24.13
CA ALA A 1 -30.07 -16.22 -22.82
C ALA A 1 -29.21 -15.09 -22.28
N GLY A 2 -29.73 -14.34 -21.30
CA GLY A 2 -28.97 -13.29 -20.64
C GLY A 2 -27.90 -13.93 -19.79
N GLY A 3 -26.63 -13.75 -20.18
CA GLY A 3 -25.52 -14.10 -19.32
C GLY A 3 -25.53 -13.17 -18.12
N THR A 4 -25.90 -13.70 -16.96
CA THR A 4 -25.60 -13.05 -15.69
C THR A 4 -24.08 -13.06 -15.55
N THR A 5 -23.44 -11.97 -15.94
CA THR A 5 -22.08 -11.67 -15.49
C THR A 5 -22.14 -11.61 -13.98
N THR A 6 -21.74 -12.71 -13.33
CA THR A 6 -21.49 -12.72 -11.90
C THR A 6 -20.33 -11.76 -11.71
N VAL A 7 -20.64 -10.52 -11.33
CA VAL A 7 -19.66 -9.58 -10.80
C VAL A 7 -19.03 -10.32 -9.63
N ARG A 8 -17.79 -10.79 -9.80
CA ARG A 8 -17.03 -11.29 -8.65
C ARG A 8 -17.01 -10.14 -7.65
N PRO A 9 -17.42 -10.34 -6.39
CA PRO A 9 -17.26 -9.32 -5.37
C PRO A 9 -15.80 -8.85 -5.40
N ASP A 10 -15.60 -7.55 -5.21
CA ASP A 10 -14.25 -6.98 -5.25
C ASP A 10 -13.41 -7.75 -4.23
N THR A 11 -12.47 -8.58 -4.72
CA THR A 11 -11.74 -9.55 -3.89
C THR A 11 -10.99 -8.87 -2.75
N ARG A 12 -10.73 -7.56 -2.91
CA ARG A 12 -10.10 -6.73 -1.91
C ARG A 12 -10.98 -6.53 -0.69
N ASP A 13 -12.19 -6.02 -0.84
CA ASP A 13 -13.11 -5.74 0.28
C ASP A 13 -13.42 -7.03 1.06
N ASP A 14 -13.57 -8.14 0.33
CA ASP A 14 -13.75 -9.47 0.91
C ASP A 14 -12.51 -9.92 1.69
N ASN A 15 -11.31 -9.73 1.14
CA ASN A 15 -10.05 -10.06 1.83
C ASN A 15 -9.85 -9.21 3.09
N GLU A 16 -10.20 -7.93 3.04
CA GLU A 16 -10.07 -7.00 4.16
C GLU A 16 -11.10 -7.31 5.26
N THR A 17 -12.33 -7.68 4.90
CA THR A 17 -13.34 -8.17 5.86
C THR A 17 -12.87 -9.47 6.52
N LYS A 18 -12.33 -10.41 5.74
CA LYS A 18 -11.83 -11.69 6.25
C LYS A 18 -10.57 -11.51 7.11
N LEU A 19 -9.73 -10.52 6.83
CA LEU A 19 -8.58 -10.18 7.66
C LEU A 19 -8.99 -9.89 9.10
N GLN A 20 -10.02 -9.06 9.30
CA GLN A 20 -10.54 -8.74 10.63
C GLN A 20 -11.02 -10.01 11.37
N VAL A 21 -11.75 -10.88 10.66
CA VAL A 21 -12.24 -12.16 11.22
C VAL A 21 -11.08 -13.09 11.60
N VAL A 22 -10.07 -13.23 10.73
CA VAL A 22 -8.91 -14.09 10.97
C VAL A 22 -8.08 -13.54 12.14
N ALA A 23 -7.86 -12.24 12.21
CA ALA A 23 -7.14 -11.62 13.32
C ALA A 23 -7.84 -11.90 14.66
N TYR A 24 -9.16 -11.67 14.73
CA TYR A 24 -9.96 -11.97 15.91
C TYR A 24 -9.89 -13.44 16.33
N LYS A 25 -10.07 -14.38 15.39
CA LYS A 25 -10.00 -15.83 15.68
C LYS A 25 -8.64 -16.29 16.21
N ASN A 26 -7.57 -15.59 15.85
CA ASN A 26 -6.20 -15.96 16.20
C ASN A 26 -5.61 -15.10 17.33
N ASP A 27 -6.44 -14.29 18.01
CA ASP A 27 -6.01 -13.38 19.09
C ASP A 27 -4.87 -12.43 18.63
N ILE A 28 -4.95 -11.97 17.38
CA ILE A 28 -4.01 -11.00 16.81
C ILE A 28 -4.62 -9.62 16.95
N SER A 29 -3.89 -8.71 17.60
CA SER A 29 -4.26 -7.29 17.63
C SER A 29 -4.13 -6.72 16.24
N LEU A 30 -5.24 -6.25 15.68
CA LEU A 30 -5.28 -5.54 14.40
C LEU A 30 -5.52 -4.05 14.70
N PRO A 31 -4.48 -3.21 14.64
CA PRO A 31 -4.57 -1.83 15.14
C PRO A 31 -5.24 -0.86 14.14
N ILE A 32 -5.57 -1.33 12.94
CA ILE A 32 -6.12 -0.53 11.85
C ILE A 32 -7.23 -1.27 11.10
N ASP A 33 -8.18 -0.49 10.59
CA ASP A 33 -9.13 -0.87 9.58
C ASP A 33 -8.59 -0.51 8.19
N ARG A 34 -8.08 -1.54 7.49
CA ARG A 34 -7.46 -1.38 6.16
C ARG A 34 -8.40 -0.76 5.12
N GLN A 35 -9.72 -0.98 5.24
CA GLN A 35 -10.72 -0.38 4.32
C GLN A 35 -10.74 1.15 4.41
N ASN A 36 -10.37 1.69 5.57
CA ASN A 36 -10.32 3.12 5.83
C ASN A 36 -8.90 3.68 5.77
N CYS A 37 -7.93 2.90 5.29
CA CYS A 37 -6.54 3.31 5.21
C CYS A 37 -6.17 3.95 3.87
N VAL A 38 -5.24 4.89 3.95
CA VAL A 38 -4.45 5.35 2.80
C VAL A 38 -3.14 4.58 2.75
N PHE A 39 -2.71 4.20 1.55
CA PHE A 39 -1.49 3.43 1.31
C PHE A 39 -0.42 4.34 0.73
N CYS A 40 0.72 4.37 1.38
CA CYS A 40 1.89 5.12 0.97
C CYS A 40 3.09 4.18 0.88
N TYR A 41 4.10 4.58 0.12
CA TYR A 41 5.39 3.89 0.09
C TYR A 41 6.40 4.74 0.87
N PRO A 42 7.29 4.11 1.67
CA PRO A 42 8.25 4.86 2.48
C PRO A 42 9.29 5.60 1.63
N SER A 43 9.53 5.14 0.39
CA SER A 43 10.44 5.77 -0.55
C SER A 43 9.80 6.00 -1.92
N LEU A 44 10.23 7.08 -2.59
CA LEU A 44 9.82 7.38 -3.96
C LEU A 44 10.17 6.25 -4.92
N ARG A 45 11.29 5.55 -4.67
CA ARG A 45 11.71 4.39 -5.47
C ARG A 45 10.63 3.32 -5.46
N HIS A 46 10.17 2.90 -4.28
CA HIS A 46 9.10 1.91 -4.16
C HIS A 46 7.80 2.40 -4.83
N GLY A 47 7.44 3.68 -4.67
CA GLY A 47 6.29 4.27 -5.35
C GLY A 47 6.38 4.19 -6.88
N ILE A 48 7.56 4.35 -7.47
CA ILE A 48 7.78 4.23 -8.91
C ILE A 48 7.71 2.77 -9.36
N GLU A 49 8.40 1.87 -8.65
CA GLU A 49 8.46 0.44 -8.98
C GLU A 49 7.08 -0.21 -8.92
N MET A 50 6.25 0.18 -7.93
CA MET A 50 4.90 -0.33 -7.74
C MET A 50 3.83 0.42 -8.53
N GLY A 51 4.13 1.65 -8.99
CA GLY A 51 3.19 2.58 -9.62
C GLY A 51 2.65 2.20 -11.01
N THR A 52 2.95 1.01 -11.54
CA THR A 52 2.36 0.54 -12.80
C THR A 52 0.99 -0.09 -12.55
N PHE A 53 -0.06 0.73 -12.52
CA PHE A 53 -1.43 0.24 -12.48
C PHE A 53 -2.13 0.49 -13.82
N GLU A 54 -2.57 -0.58 -14.48
CA GLU A 54 -3.54 -0.46 -15.56
C GLU A 54 -4.93 -0.22 -14.93
N THR A 55 -5.43 1.01 -15.01
CA THR A 55 -6.81 1.31 -14.62
C THR A 55 -7.74 0.65 -15.62
N LYS A 56 -8.47 -0.40 -15.22
CA LYS A 56 -9.50 -1.02 -16.06
C LYS A 56 -10.64 -0.02 -16.30
N GLY A 57 -10.86 0.35 -17.56
CA GLY A 57 -12.21 0.69 -18.05
C GLY A 57 -12.74 2.10 -17.81
N ALA A 58 -11.97 3.16 -18.08
CA ALA A 58 -12.54 4.47 -18.39
C ALA A 58 -12.31 4.76 -19.87
N GLY A 59 -13.37 5.07 -20.63
CA GLY A 59 -13.37 5.17 -22.09
C GLY A 59 -12.37 6.17 -22.70
N SER A 60 -12.42 6.26 -24.03
CA SER A 60 -11.47 6.93 -24.95
C SER A 60 -11.16 8.42 -24.72
N LEU A 61 -11.64 9.04 -23.65
CA LEU A 61 -11.32 10.42 -23.29
C LEU A 61 -10.05 10.56 -22.41
N HIS A 62 -9.55 9.48 -21.79
CA HIS A 62 -8.42 9.57 -20.87
C HIS A 62 -7.03 9.53 -21.53
N THR A 63 -6.92 9.20 -22.82
CA THR A 63 -5.66 9.25 -23.58
C THR A 63 -5.08 10.66 -23.69
N LEU A 64 -5.87 11.71 -23.41
CA LEU A 64 -5.42 13.10 -23.42
C LEU A 64 -4.86 13.58 -22.07
N PHE A 65 -5.10 12.86 -20.97
CA PHE A 65 -4.71 13.29 -19.61
C PHE A 65 -4.20 12.11 -18.77
N GLN A 66 -3.17 11.41 -19.25
CA GLN A 66 -2.41 10.48 -18.41
C GLN A 66 -1.57 11.28 -17.40
N HIS A 67 -2.21 11.81 -16.36
CA HIS A 67 -1.55 12.36 -15.18
C HIS A 67 -1.15 11.25 -14.23
N GLN A 68 -0.41 10.26 -14.75
CA GLN A 68 0.24 9.27 -13.88
C GLN A 68 1.41 9.96 -13.19
N GLY A 69 1.47 9.86 -11.87
CA GLY A 69 2.49 10.52 -11.07
C GLY A 69 2.41 10.08 -9.62
N LEU A 70 3.39 10.51 -8.84
CA LEU A 70 3.43 10.32 -7.40
C LEU A 70 2.95 11.59 -6.71
N ILE A 71 2.18 11.43 -5.65
CA ILE A 71 1.85 12.50 -4.72
C ILE A 71 2.74 12.28 -3.50
N VAL A 72 3.57 13.27 -3.20
CA VAL A 72 4.38 13.28 -1.99
C VAL A 72 3.64 14.10 -0.95
N ILE A 73 3.50 13.56 0.25
CA ILE A 73 2.77 14.19 1.34
C ILE A 73 3.67 14.48 2.54
N ASN A 74 3.32 15.50 3.31
CA ASN A 74 3.83 15.66 4.66
C ASN A 74 3.15 14.63 5.57
N ALA A 75 3.93 13.68 6.06
CA ALA A 75 3.44 12.64 6.95
C ALA A 75 3.37 13.09 8.42
N GLU A 76 3.99 14.23 8.79
CA GLU A 76 4.14 14.70 10.18
C GLU A 76 2.83 14.72 10.98
N PRO A 77 1.69 15.20 10.45
CA PRO A 77 0.43 15.20 11.19
C PRO A 77 -0.20 13.82 11.44
N PHE A 78 0.39 12.77 10.88
CA PHE A 78 -0.10 11.40 10.96
C PHE A 78 0.81 10.49 11.80
N GLN A 79 1.93 10.99 12.34
CA GLN A 79 2.97 10.17 12.98
C GLN A 79 2.42 9.09 13.93
N ASP A 80 1.58 9.49 14.89
CA ASP A 80 1.01 8.60 15.92
C ASP A 80 0.02 7.56 15.37
N ARG A 81 -0.25 7.59 14.06
CA ARG A 81 -1.21 6.76 13.34
C ARG A 81 -0.59 6.07 12.13
N LEU A 82 0.74 6.10 12.00
CA LEU A 82 1.45 5.41 10.95
C LEU A 82 1.73 3.97 11.35
N TYR A 83 1.46 3.07 10.43
CA TYR A 83 1.75 1.66 10.53
C TYR A 83 2.51 1.21 9.29
N VAL A 84 3.41 0.24 9.44
CA VAL A 84 4.01 -0.46 8.32
C VAL A 84 3.43 -1.88 8.24
N GLY A 85 3.17 -2.34 7.02
CA GLY A 85 2.89 -3.74 6.70
C GLY A 85 3.82 -4.26 5.60
N GLU A 86 3.95 -5.59 5.51
CA GLU A 86 4.67 -6.23 4.41
C GLU A 86 3.69 -6.55 3.27
N PHE A 87 3.76 -5.77 2.19
CA PHE A 87 2.83 -5.88 1.08
C PHE A 87 2.92 -7.24 0.38
N ASP A 88 4.10 -7.89 0.36
CA ASP A 88 4.26 -9.22 -0.22
C ASP A 88 3.32 -10.25 0.45
N LEU A 89 3.07 -10.11 1.76
CA LEU A 89 2.16 -10.99 2.48
C LEU A 89 0.70 -10.74 2.07
N PHE A 90 0.31 -9.48 1.85
CA PHE A 90 -1.03 -9.16 1.36
C PHE A 90 -1.22 -9.58 -0.10
N SER A 91 -0.18 -9.47 -0.93
CA SER A 91 -0.16 -10.00 -2.29
C SER A 91 -0.38 -11.52 -2.30
N ALA A 92 0.26 -12.25 -1.38
CA ALA A 92 0.04 -13.68 -1.20
C ALA A 92 -1.42 -14.01 -0.78
N VAL A 93 -2.04 -13.19 0.08
CA VAL A 93 -3.48 -13.31 0.40
C VAL A 93 -4.32 -13.25 -0.86
N ILE A 94 -4.05 -12.28 -1.75
CA ILE A 94 -4.75 -12.14 -3.02
C ILE A 94 -4.53 -13.38 -3.88
N GLU A 95 -3.27 -13.83 -4.07
CA GLU A 95 -2.98 -15.02 -4.87
C GLU A 95 -3.67 -16.28 -4.33
N PHE A 96 -3.63 -16.52 -3.03
CA PHE A 96 -4.28 -17.67 -2.40
C PHE A 96 -5.80 -17.58 -2.43
N SER A 97 -6.38 -16.37 -2.39
CA SER A 97 -7.82 -16.17 -2.55
C SER A 97 -8.34 -16.67 -3.90
N TYR A 98 -7.50 -16.58 -4.94
CA TYR A 98 -7.83 -17.05 -6.28
C TYR A 98 -7.61 -18.54 -6.49
N ARG A 99 -6.75 -19.17 -5.68
CA ARG A 99 -6.30 -20.56 -5.87
C ARG A 99 -6.89 -21.56 -4.86
N ASP A 100 -7.65 -21.11 -3.87
CA ASP A 100 -8.31 -21.93 -2.83
C ASP A 100 -7.36 -22.92 -2.14
N LEU A 101 -6.18 -22.45 -1.76
CA LEU A 101 -5.05 -23.31 -1.36
C LEU A 101 -5.03 -23.71 0.12
N GLY A 102 -6.06 -23.46 0.93
CA GLY A 102 -6.04 -23.74 2.38
C GLY A 102 -5.03 -22.91 3.19
N GLU A 103 -4.05 -22.28 2.54
CA GLU A 103 -3.06 -21.37 3.10
C GLU A 103 -3.56 -19.91 3.19
N TYR A 104 -4.76 -19.64 2.69
CA TYR A 104 -5.36 -18.31 2.66
C TYR A 104 -5.51 -17.69 4.05
N GLU A 105 -6.07 -18.42 5.02
CA GLU A 105 -6.20 -17.90 6.40
C GLU A 105 -4.83 -17.69 7.07
N LYS A 106 -3.85 -18.55 6.78
CA LYS A 106 -2.48 -18.37 7.29
C LYS A 106 -1.82 -17.13 6.72
N ALA A 107 -2.01 -16.83 5.44
CA ALA A 107 -1.49 -15.61 4.83
C ALA A 107 -2.15 -14.36 5.43
N LEU A 108 -3.47 -14.38 5.67
CA LEU A 108 -4.16 -13.29 6.37
C LEU A 108 -3.59 -13.09 7.78
N ALA A 109 -3.38 -14.17 8.54
CA ALA A 109 -2.79 -14.09 9.88
C ALA A 109 -1.34 -13.59 9.86
N ALA A 110 -0.53 -14.01 8.88
CA ALA A 110 0.83 -13.54 8.70
C ALA A 110 0.86 -12.04 8.38
N TYR A 111 0.01 -11.60 7.45
CA TYR A 111 -0.12 -10.18 7.12
C TYR A 111 -0.57 -9.36 8.33
N ALA A 112 -1.60 -9.81 9.08
CA ALA A 112 -2.06 -9.14 10.29
C ALA A 112 -0.94 -8.95 11.33
N LYS A 113 -0.06 -9.95 11.50
CA LYS A 113 1.09 -9.88 12.41
C LYS A 113 2.21 -8.97 11.93
N SER A 114 2.30 -8.70 10.62
CA SER A 114 3.30 -7.79 10.09
C SER A 114 3.01 -6.33 10.40
N LEU A 115 1.73 -6.00 10.67
CA LEU A 115 1.29 -4.64 10.94
C LEU A 115 1.89 -4.11 12.24
N THR A 116 2.81 -3.16 12.10
CA THR A 116 3.60 -2.62 13.20
C THR A 116 3.50 -1.10 13.21
N PRO A 117 3.28 -0.45 14.37
CA PRO A 117 3.29 1.02 14.44
C PRO A 117 4.67 1.58 14.12
N VAL A 118 4.72 2.68 13.38
CA VAL A 118 5.94 3.45 13.13
C VAL A 118 6.15 4.40 14.30
N ALA A 119 7.15 4.12 15.14
CA ALA A 119 7.39 4.90 16.34
C ALA A 119 7.88 6.33 16.04
N GLU A 120 8.80 6.47 15.06
CA GLU A 120 9.42 7.74 14.71
C GLU A 120 9.71 7.80 13.20
N PHE A 121 9.63 9.00 12.58
CA PHE A 121 9.95 9.15 11.16
C PHE A 121 11.37 8.72 10.79
N ASN A 122 12.31 8.88 11.72
CA ASN A 122 13.70 8.51 11.50
C ASN A 122 13.87 6.99 11.33
N SER A 123 12.93 6.17 11.80
CA SER A 123 12.97 4.72 11.59
C SER A 123 12.49 4.30 10.19
N ILE A 124 12.01 5.22 9.34
CA ILE A 124 11.54 4.88 7.99
C ILE A 124 12.66 4.28 7.13
N GLN A 125 13.91 4.73 7.29
CA GLN A 125 15.04 4.16 6.55
C GLN A 125 15.35 2.73 6.99
N GLU A 126 15.22 2.44 8.29
CA GLU A 126 15.38 1.08 8.82
C GLU A 126 14.25 0.17 8.33
N ILE A 127 13.01 0.68 8.35
CA ILE A 127 11.84 -0.01 7.79
C ILE A 127 12.04 -0.32 6.30
N ASP A 128 12.51 0.65 5.50
CA ASP A 128 12.78 0.46 4.07
C ASP A 128 13.88 -0.60 3.81
N ALA A 129 14.79 -0.80 4.76
CA ALA A 129 15.87 -1.78 4.67
C ALA A 129 15.49 -3.18 5.17
N GLU A 130 14.59 -3.27 6.16
CA GLU A 130 14.16 -4.54 6.77
C GLU A 130 13.07 -5.24 5.96
N PHE A 131 12.13 -4.45 5.41
CA PHE A 131 11.00 -4.98 4.65
C PHE A 131 11.35 -5.11 3.18
N ARG A 132 10.81 -6.14 2.53
CA ARG A 132 11.07 -6.35 1.10
C ARG A 132 10.23 -5.42 0.26
N ASN A 133 8.95 -5.27 0.61
CA ASN A 133 8.00 -4.36 -0.02
C ASN A 133 7.14 -3.70 1.08
N PRO A 134 7.69 -2.74 1.83
CA PRO A 134 6.93 -2.05 2.86
C PRO A 134 5.79 -1.22 2.26
N GLU A 135 4.62 -1.33 2.87
CA GLU A 135 3.52 -0.36 2.72
C GLU A 135 3.33 0.41 4.02
N ILE A 136 3.19 1.72 3.92
CA ILE A 136 2.83 2.59 5.03
C ILE A 136 1.34 2.84 4.99
N LEU A 137 0.66 2.60 6.11
CA LEU A 137 -0.76 2.73 6.26
C LEU A 137 -1.09 3.75 7.34
N PHE A 138 -2.15 4.51 7.14
CA PHE A 138 -2.83 5.24 8.21
C PHE A 138 -4.32 5.37 7.90
N GLU A 139 -5.14 5.36 8.94
CA GLU A 139 -6.58 5.52 8.82
C GLU A 139 -6.96 6.98 8.54
N GLY A 140 -7.85 7.19 7.57
CA GLY A 140 -8.45 8.47 7.27
C GLY A 140 -8.20 8.94 5.84
N LYS A 141 -8.00 10.25 5.67
CA LYS A 141 -7.88 10.90 4.36
C LYS A 141 -6.70 11.85 4.34
N ILE A 142 -6.08 12.00 3.18
CA ILE A 142 -5.07 13.03 2.90
C ILE A 142 -5.80 14.31 2.48
N GLY A 143 -5.61 15.38 3.25
CA GLY A 143 -6.03 16.72 2.85
C GLY A 143 -5.08 17.32 1.80
N ALA A 144 -5.59 18.20 0.94
CA ALA A 144 -4.77 18.84 -0.10
C ALA A 144 -3.64 19.71 0.49
N ASP A 145 -3.83 20.22 1.71
CA ASP A 145 -2.84 20.95 2.50
C ASP A 145 -1.63 20.10 2.93
N GLN A 146 -1.76 18.78 2.85
CA GLN A 146 -0.68 17.83 3.16
C GLN A 146 0.15 17.46 1.94
N ILE A 147 -0.25 17.85 0.73
CA ILE A 147 0.50 17.55 -0.49
C ILE A 147 1.67 18.52 -0.60
N ILE A 148 2.89 18.00 -0.59
CA ILE A 148 4.13 18.79 -0.71
C ILE A 148 4.65 18.82 -2.15
N GLU A 149 4.43 17.75 -2.93
CA GLU A 149 4.90 17.66 -4.30
C GLU A 149 4.00 16.72 -5.12
N VAL A 150 3.88 17.01 -6.42
CA VAL A 150 3.28 16.12 -7.40
C VAL A 150 4.31 15.89 -8.50
N ILE A 151 4.78 14.65 -8.62
CA ILE A 151 5.84 14.27 -9.57
C ILE A 151 5.20 13.49 -10.70
N PHE A 152 5.17 14.04 -11.91
CA PHE A 152 4.57 13.33 -13.04
C PHE A 152 5.52 12.28 -13.60
N ARG A 153 4.97 11.17 -14.10
CA ARG A 153 5.74 10.06 -14.66
C ARG A 153 6.71 10.47 -15.77
N LYS A 154 6.34 11.48 -16.58
CA LYS A 154 7.22 12.07 -17.60
C LYS A 154 8.48 12.72 -17.01
N GLU A 155 8.39 13.30 -15.81
CA GLU A 155 9.52 13.93 -15.12
C GLU A 155 10.42 12.87 -14.51
N ILE A 156 9.84 11.80 -13.94
CA ILE A 156 10.55 10.66 -13.36
C ILE A 156 11.53 10.04 -14.36
N PHE A 157 11.06 9.74 -15.58
CA PHE A 157 11.91 9.14 -16.62
C PHE A 157 12.82 10.15 -17.35
N GLY A 158 12.47 11.44 -17.33
CA GLY A 158 13.19 12.47 -18.08
C GLY A 158 14.32 13.17 -17.34
N SER A 159 14.30 13.17 -15.99
CA SER A 159 15.20 14.02 -15.18
C SER A 159 16.11 13.29 -14.20
N GLY A 160 16.00 11.96 -14.09
CA GLY A 160 16.93 11.18 -13.27
C GLY A 160 16.84 11.49 -11.77
N TYR A 161 15.63 11.66 -11.22
CA TYR A 161 15.28 11.98 -9.82
C TYR A 161 15.91 11.08 -8.73
N PHE A 162 16.80 10.15 -9.07
CA PHE A 162 17.42 9.20 -8.16
C PHE A 162 18.72 9.77 -7.56
N ALA A 163 18.59 10.49 -6.45
CA ALA A 163 19.61 10.46 -5.42
C ALA A 163 19.15 9.42 -4.39
N SER A 164 19.94 8.35 -4.20
CA SER A 164 19.79 7.45 -3.05
C SER A 164 19.76 8.27 -1.76
N TYR A 165 19.04 7.78 -0.73
CA TYR A 165 19.15 8.35 0.62
C TYR A 165 20.63 8.61 0.93
N PRO A 166 20.99 9.77 1.52
CA PRO A 166 22.33 9.90 2.08
C PRO A 166 22.55 8.70 2.99
N ALA A 167 23.67 7.99 2.81
CA ALA A 167 23.98 6.82 3.61
C ALA A 167 23.78 7.16 5.08
N LEU A 168 23.07 6.29 5.81
CA LEU A 168 22.94 6.39 7.26
C LEU A 168 24.33 6.67 7.84
N PRO A 169 24.50 7.69 8.70
CA PRO A 169 25.77 7.93 9.34
C PRO A 169 26.18 6.65 10.07
N SER A 170 27.33 6.08 9.69
CA SER A 170 27.94 4.97 10.42
C SER A 170 28.26 5.45 11.83
N GLU A 171 27.71 4.78 12.84
CA GLU A 171 28.15 4.90 14.23
C GLU A 171 29.65 4.60 14.41
#